data_AF-A0A2R6A6K8-F1
#
_entry.id   AF-A0A2R6A6K8-F1
#
_cell.length_a   1.000
_cell.length_b   1.000
_cell.length_c   1.000
_cell.angle_alpha   90.00
_cell.angle_beta   90.00
_cell.angle_gamma   90.00
#
_symmetry.space_group_name_H-M   'P 1'
#
loop_
_entity.id
_entity.type
_entity.pdbx_description
1 polymer ?
#
loop_
_entity_poly.entity_id
_entity_poly.type
_entity_poly.pdbx_seq_one_letter_code
_entity_poly.pdbx_strand_id
1 'polypeptide(L)'
;MLDNVYKYWYDSPSPLTEVHLKYLGDALKKAGSDGAFSHRDARFNLNIVSKWIDPSQTQSNVAWTKRFFESMEPYSSGHYINYLGELSNELLAASYENPKYRRLQEIRAKYDPQGLFTSLKQGFVTRA
;
A
#
# COMPACT_ATOMS: atom_id res chain seq x y z
N MET A 1 13.06 -4.33 12.85
CA MET A 1 12.64 -3.71 11.57
C MET A 1 13.78 -3.68 10.56
N LEU A 2 14.85 -2.89 10.77
CA LEU A 2 15.94 -2.77 9.79
C LEU A 2 16.65 -4.11 9.49
N ASP A 3 16.80 -4.97 10.49
CA ASP A 3 17.35 -6.32 10.27
C ASP A 3 16.47 -7.16 9.32
N ASN A 4 15.14 -7.01 9.40
CA ASN A 4 14.23 -7.66 8.45
C ASN A 4 14.44 -7.08 7.05
N VAL A 5 14.53 -5.75 6.92
CA VAL A 5 14.77 -5.10 5.63
C VAL A 5 16.07 -5.61 4.99
N TYR A 6 17.15 -5.67 5.76
CA TYR A 6 18.43 -6.19 5.30
C TYR A 6 18.33 -7.66 4.89
N LYS A 7 17.77 -8.51 5.75
CA LYS A 7 17.58 -9.95 5.50
C LYS A 7 16.82 -10.19 4.19
N TYR A 8 15.65 -9.57 4.04
CA TYR A 8 14.83 -9.79 2.86
C TYR A 8 15.49 -9.25 1.59
N TRP A 9 16.11 -8.06 1.64
CA TRP A 9 16.84 -7.52 0.50
C TRP A 9 17.97 -8.44 0.05
N TYR A 10 18.76 -8.96 1.00
CA TYR A 10 19.85 -9.90 0.72
C TYR A 10 19.34 -11.20 0.08
N ASP A 11 18.21 -11.73 0.57
CA ASP A 11 17.58 -12.95 0.08
C ASP A 11 16.64 -12.72 -1.13
N SER A 12 16.72 -11.56 -1.81
CA SER A 12 15.84 -11.26 -2.94
C SER A 12 16.07 -12.23 -4.12
N PRO A 13 15.02 -12.82 -4.72
CA PRO A 13 15.18 -13.85 -5.76
C PRO A 13 15.77 -13.31 -7.07
N SER A 14 15.55 -12.03 -7.34
CA SER A 14 16.00 -11.37 -8.56
C SER A 14 16.93 -10.20 -8.23
N PRO A 15 18.09 -10.08 -8.93
CA PRO A 15 19.01 -8.97 -8.75
C PRO A 15 18.46 -7.63 -9.23
N LEU A 16 17.32 -7.63 -9.93
CA LEU A 16 16.62 -6.40 -10.34
C LEU A 16 15.71 -5.86 -9.24
N THR A 17 15.46 -6.62 -8.18
CA THR A 17 14.56 -6.21 -7.09
C THR A 17 15.09 -4.97 -6.38
N GLU A 18 14.19 -4.05 -6.05
CA GLU A 18 14.52 -2.84 -5.29
C GLU A 18 13.70 -2.76 -4.01
N VAL A 19 14.34 -2.31 -2.95
CA VAL A 19 13.70 -2.01 -1.66
C VAL A 19 13.98 -0.56 -1.33
N HIS A 20 12.95 0.28 -1.33
CA HIS A 20 13.11 1.72 -1.04
C HIS A 20 12.61 2.00 0.38
N LEU A 21 13.51 2.47 1.25
CA LEU A 21 13.14 3.03 2.54
C LEU A 21 13.28 4.56 2.48
N LYS A 22 12.15 5.25 2.33
CA LYS A 22 12.10 6.70 2.14
C LYS A 22 11.84 7.38 3.47
N TYR A 23 12.71 8.31 3.86
CA TYR A 23 12.43 9.22 4.96
C TYR A 23 11.57 10.38 4.48
N LEU A 24 10.39 10.56 5.07
CA LEU A 24 9.42 11.58 4.70
C LEU A 24 9.55 12.86 5.54
N GLY A 25 10.22 12.76 6.70
CA GLY A 25 10.28 13.83 7.69
C GLY A 25 8.91 14.19 8.26
N ASP A 26 8.81 15.40 8.81
CA ASP A 26 7.57 15.87 9.46
C ASP A 26 6.75 16.83 8.58
N ALA A 27 7.16 17.07 7.32
CA ALA A 27 6.48 18.04 6.44
C ALA A 27 5.03 17.63 6.15
N LEU A 28 4.78 16.33 5.93
CA LEU A 28 3.43 15.79 5.70
C LEU A 28 2.53 15.99 6.91
N LYS A 29 3.07 15.80 8.12
CA LYS A 29 2.38 16.05 9.39
C LYS A 29 2.02 17.52 9.57
N LYS A 30 2.94 18.44 9.23
CA LYS A 30 2.73 19.89 9.33
C LYS A 30 1.65 20.43 8.40
N ALA A 31 1.38 19.75 7.27
CA ALA A 31 0.33 20.14 6.34
C ALA A 31 -1.10 19.93 6.88
N GLY A 32 -1.26 19.37 8.09
CA GLY A 32 -2.57 19.13 8.69
C GLY A 32 -3.28 17.91 8.11
N SER A 33 -4.56 17.73 8.47
CA SER A 33 -5.32 16.52 8.14
C SER A 33 -6.20 16.63 6.89
N ASP A 34 -6.14 17.75 6.16
CA ASP A 34 -7.00 17.99 5.01
C ASP A 34 -6.68 17.07 3.81
N GLY A 35 -7.72 16.81 3.00
CA GLY A 35 -7.69 15.91 1.85
C GLY A 35 -7.82 14.42 2.20
N ALA A 36 -7.81 13.60 1.15
CA ALA A 36 -8.01 12.14 1.25
C ALA A 36 -6.76 11.37 1.71
N PHE A 37 -5.58 11.99 1.65
CA PHE A 37 -4.32 11.35 2.03
C PHE A 37 -4.26 11.12 3.56
N SER A 38 -3.98 9.88 3.96
CA SER A 38 -3.91 9.42 5.35
C SER A 38 -2.46 9.14 5.78
N HIS A 39 -2.24 8.83 7.07
CA HIS A 39 -0.93 8.42 7.59
C HIS A 39 0.17 9.50 7.48
N ARG A 40 -0.22 10.77 7.63
CA ARG A 40 0.67 11.94 7.47
C ARG A 40 1.74 12.05 8.56
N ASP A 41 1.57 11.34 9.67
CA ASP A 41 2.52 11.24 10.77
C ASP A 41 3.59 10.16 10.57
N ALA A 42 3.45 9.31 9.55
CA ALA A 42 4.47 8.33 9.17
C ALA A 42 5.76 9.03 8.75
N ARG A 43 6.87 8.69 9.42
CA ARG A 43 8.20 9.24 9.11
C ARG A 43 8.93 8.50 7.99
N PHE A 44 8.50 7.27 7.74
CA PHE A 44 9.09 6.41 6.72
C PHE A 44 8.02 5.84 5.82
N ASN A 45 8.40 5.58 4.58
CA ASN A 45 7.60 4.83 3.63
C ASN A 45 8.47 3.75 3.00
N LEU A 46 8.02 2.51 3.10
CA LEU A 46 8.67 1.35 2.53
C LEU A 46 7.98 0.99 1.21
N ASN A 47 8.77 0.83 0.16
CA ASN A 47 8.32 0.32 -1.13
C ASN A 47 9.10 -0.96 -1.47
N ILE A 48 8.39 -2.04 -1.76
CA ILE A 48 8.98 -3.34 -2.08
C ILE A 48 8.69 -3.62 -3.56
N VAL A 49 9.71 -3.50 -4.41
CA VAL A 49 9.55 -3.54 -5.87
C VAL A 49 10.28 -4.75 -6.43
N SER A 50 9.59 -5.88 -6.47
CA SER A 50 10.10 -7.08 -7.15
C SER A 50 10.06 -6.89 -8.66
N LYS A 51 11.20 -7.11 -9.32
CA LYS A 51 11.35 -7.02 -10.77
C LYS A 51 12.07 -8.25 -11.27
N TRP A 52 11.63 -8.83 -12.38
CA TRP A 52 12.25 -9.97 -13.02
C TRP A 52 11.96 -9.92 -14.53
N ILE A 53 12.76 -10.63 -15.32
CA ILE A 53 12.59 -10.69 -16.78
C ILE A 53 11.92 -12.01 -17.18
N ASP A 54 12.39 -13.14 -16.65
CA ASP A 54 11.89 -14.46 -17.00
C ASP A 54 10.54 -14.73 -16.31
N PRO A 55 9.43 -14.88 -17.06
CA PRO A 55 8.12 -15.16 -16.48
C PRO A 55 8.07 -16.42 -15.61
N SER A 56 8.96 -17.39 -15.81
CA SER A 56 9.06 -18.60 -14.97
C SER A 56 9.37 -18.27 -13.50
N GLN A 57 9.98 -17.11 -13.23
CA GLN A 57 10.36 -16.64 -11.90
C GLN A 57 9.23 -15.86 -11.19
N THR A 58 8.05 -15.74 -11.80
CA THR A 58 6.94 -14.94 -11.24
C THR A 58 6.54 -15.40 -9.85
N GLN A 59 6.36 -16.71 -9.66
CA GLN A 59 5.87 -17.24 -8.39
C GLN A 59 6.84 -16.97 -7.23
N SER A 60 8.15 -17.14 -7.45
CA SER A 60 9.15 -16.93 -6.41
C SER A 60 9.25 -15.47 -5.99
N ASN A 61 9.25 -14.54 -6.96
CA ASN A 61 9.32 -13.10 -6.70
C ASN A 61 8.04 -12.57 -6.03
N VAL A 62 6.86 -12.98 -6.49
CA VAL A 62 5.58 -12.59 -5.86
C VAL A 62 5.51 -13.12 -4.43
N ALA A 63 5.85 -14.40 -4.20
CA ALA A 63 5.82 -14.99 -2.87
C ALA A 63 6.83 -14.34 -1.92
N TRP A 64 8.02 -13.99 -2.40
CA TRP A 64 9.00 -13.23 -1.61
C TRP A 64 8.44 -11.86 -1.21
N THR A 65 7.82 -11.13 -2.14
CA THR A 65 7.22 -9.80 -1.89
C THR A 65 6.15 -9.88 -0.79
N LYS A 66 5.24 -10.87 -0.90
CA LYS A 66 4.16 -11.06 0.07
C LYS A 66 4.71 -11.36 1.47
N ARG A 67 5.67 -12.27 1.58
CA ARG A 67 6.32 -12.57 2.88
C ARG A 67 7.05 -11.37 3.46
N PHE A 68 7.70 -10.56 2.63
CA PHE A 68 8.38 -9.37 3.12
C PHE A 68 7.36 -8.33 3.61
N PHE A 69 6.33 -8.05 2.83
CA PHE A 69 5.21 -7.19 3.22
C PHE A 69 4.60 -7.62 4.56
N GLU A 70 4.20 -8.89 4.70
CA GLU A 70 3.62 -9.45 5.93
C GLU A 70 4.56 -9.30 7.14
N SER A 71 5.87 -9.51 6.94
CA SER A 71 6.86 -9.35 8.03
C SER A 71 7.03 -7.91 8.51
N MET A 72 6.60 -6.94 7.69
CA MET A 72 6.71 -5.51 7.95
C MET A 72 5.42 -4.91 8.52
N GLU A 73 4.28 -5.60 8.40
CA GLU A 73 2.98 -5.17 8.93
C GLU A 73 3.01 -4.72 10.40
N PRO A 74 3.69 -5.43 11.34
CA PRO A 74 3.75 -5.01 12.75
C PRO A 74 4.44 -3.67 12.98
N TYR A 75 5.20 -3.16 12.01
CA TYR A 75 5.91 -1.89 12.07
C TYR A 75 5.20 -0.77 11.29
N SER A 76 4.06 -1.08 10.66
CA SER A 76 3.34 -0.14 9.78
C SER A 76 2.13 0.48 10.49
N SER A 77 1.82 1.73 10.14
CA SER A 77 0.60 2.41 10.57
C SER A 77 -0.51 2.39 9.51
N GLY A 78 -0.20 1.90 8.32
CA GLY A 78 -1.12 1.73 7.20
C GLY A 78 -0.39 1.64 5.86
N HIS A 79 -1.14 1.80 4.78
CA HIS A 79 -0.64 1.56 3.42
C HIS A 79 -0.80 2.78 2.52
N TYR A 80 0.15 2.97 1.62
CA TYR A 80 0.00 3.95 0.56
C TYR A 80 -0.60 3.27 -0.66
N ILE A 81 -1.85 3.60 -0.98
CA ILE A 81 -2.65 2.94 -2.02
C ILE A 81 -1.94 2.82 -3.38
N ASN A 82 -1.10 3.78 -3.73
CA ASN A 82 -0.37 3.81 -5.00
C ASN A 82 0.72 2.72 -5.13
N TYR A 83 1.08 2.04 -4.04
CA TYR A 83 2.08 0.96 -4.03
C TYR A 83 1.46 -0.43 -3.88
N LEU A 84 0.14 -0.53 -3.82
CA LEU A 84 -0.54 -1.82 -3.70
C LEU A 84 -0.65 -2.50 -5.08
N GLY A 85 -0.04 -3.68 -5.22
CA GLY A 85 -0.11 -4.48 -6.44
C GLY A 85 -1.44 -5.26 -6.56
N GLU A 86 -1.84 -5.95 -5.50
CA GLU A 86 -3.15 -6.58 -5.36
C GLU A 86 -3.93 -5.82 -4.29
N LEU A 87 -5.01 -5.14 -4.69
CA LEU A 87 -5.85 -4.38 -3.77
C LEU A 87 -6.97 -5.27 -3.23
N SER A 88 -7.01 -5.57 -1.94
CA SER A 88 -8.22 -6.12 -1.31
C SER A 88 -9.08 -5.00 -0.72
N ASN A 89 -10.35 -5.28 -0.40
CA ASN A 89 -11.21 -4.30 0.28
C ASN A 89 -10.66 -3.93 1.66
N GLU A 90 -10.05 -4.90 2.34
CA GLU A 90 -9.43 -4.74 3.65
C GLU A 90 -8.18 -3.85 3.55
N LEU A 91 -7.29 -4.10 2.57
CA LEU A 91 -6.12 -3.26 2.30
C LEU A 91 -6.51 -1.85 1.85
N LEU A 92 -7.58 -1.75 1.05
CA LEU A 92 -8.12 -0.46 0.65
C LEU A 92 -8.61 0.33 1.87
N ALA A 93 -9.38 -0.29 2.76
CA ALA A 93 -9.85 0.35 3.98
C ALA A 93 -8.68 0.75 4.89
N ALA A 94 -7.68 -0.12 5.08
CA ALA A 94 -6.50 0.15 5.90
C ALA A 94 -5.57 1.25 5.30
N SER A 95 -5.69 1.53 4.01
CA SER A 95 -4.96 2.63 3.36
C SER A 95 -5.45 4.03 3.79
N TYR A 96 -6.62 4.11 4.44
CA TYR A 96 -7.20 5.36 4.90
C TYR A 96 -7.48 5.35 6.41
N GLU A 97 -7.39 6.53 7.04
CA GLU A 97 -7.95 6.70 8.38
C GLU A 97 -9.49 6.59 8.32
N ASN A 98 -10.09 5.89 9.29
CA ASN A 98 -11.53 5.57 9.31
C ASN A 98 -12.47 6.75 8.95
N PRO A 99 -12.30 7.98 9.49
CA PRO A 99 -13.15 9.10 9.11
C PRO A 99 -13.04 9.50 7.63
N LYS A 100 -11.84 9.40 7.03
CA LYS A 100 -11.61 9.70 5.62
C LYS A 100 -12.19 8.61 4.72
N TYR A 101 -12.01 7.34 5.10
CA TYR A 101 -12.59 6.22 4.36
C TYR A 101 -14.11 6.33 4.24
N ARG A 102 -14.81 6.59 5.36
CA ARG A 102 -16.27 6.78 5.35
C ARG A 102 -16.71 7.95 4.47
N ARG A 103 -16.03 9.09 4.58
CA ARG A 103 -16.33 10.27 3.74
C ARG A 103 -16.13 9.96 2.25
N LEU A 104 -15.11 9.18 1.89
CA LEU A 104 -14.90 8.76 0.49
C LEU A 104 -16.02 7.84 0.00
N GLN A 105 -16.54 6.94 0.85
CA GLN A 105 -17.71 6.12 0.52
C GLN A 105 -18.96 6.98 0.28
N GLU A 106 -19.20 7.99 1.13
CA GLU A 106 -20.32 8.95 0.96
C GLU A 106 -20.19 9.76 -0.34
N ILE A 107 -18.98 10.25 -0.64
CA ILE A 107 -18.68 10.96 -1.88
C ILE A 107 -18.94 10.04 -3.08
N ARG A 108 -18.45 8.79 -3.05
CA ARG A 108 -18.70 7.81 -4.11
C ARG A 108 -20.20 7.55 -4.30
N ALA A 109 -20.95 7.35 -3.21
CA ALA A 109 -22.39 7.12 -3.29
C ALA A 109 -23.15 8.29 -3.95
N LYS A 110 -22.65 9.52 -3.79
CA LYS A 110 -23.24 10.72 -4.42
C LYS A 110 -22.86 10.87 -5.90
N TYR A 111 -21.59 10.63 -6.24
CA TYR A 111 -21.03 11.01 -7.55
C TYR A 111 -20.78 9.84 -8.51
N ASP A 112 -20.65 8.62 -7.99
CA ASP A 112 -20.54 7.37 -8.78
C ASP A 112 -21.42 6.24 -8.20
N PRO A 113 -22.74 6.46 -8.02
CA PRO A 113 -23.62 5.45 -7.43
C PRO A 113 -23.74 4.16 -8.25
N GLN A 114 -23.51 4.23 -9.56
CA GLN A 114 -23.55 3.07 -10.46
C GLN A 114 -22.18 2.39 -10.61
N GLY A 115 -21.11 2.92 -10.01
CA GLY A 115 -19.78 2.33 -10.12
C GLY A 115 -19.21 2.36 -11.54
N LEU A 116 -19.47 3.41 -12.31
CA LEU A 116 -18.89 3.62 -13.63
C LEU A 116 -17.36 3.66 -13.57
N PHE A 117 -16.79 4.18 -12.48
CA PHE A 117 -15.35 4.31 -12.28
C PHE A 117 -14.78 3.20 -11.38
N THR A 118 -15.18 1.96 -11.63
CA THR A 118 -14.64 0.78 -10.93
C THR A 118 -13.60 0.08 -11.80
N SER A 119 -12.41 0.68 -11.93
CA SER A 119 -11.27 0.08 -12.66
C SER A 119 -10.53 -1.00 -11.86
N LEU A 120 -10.87 -1.19 -10.58
CA LEU A 120 -10.29 -2.18 -9.69
C LEU A 120 -11.39 -3.15 -9.30
N LYS A 121 -11.20 -4.46 -9.52
CA LYS A 121 -12.16 -5.51 -9.14
C LYS A 121 -12.52 -5.52 -7.63
N GLN A 122 -11.86 -4.70 -6.81
CA GLN A 122 -11.95 -4.57 -5.35
C GLN A 122 -11.89 -3.07 -4.91
N GLY A 123 -12.79 -2.24 -5.44
CA GLY A 123 -12.92 -0.82 -5.06
C GLY A 123 -13.76 -0.60 -3.79
N PHE A 124 -14.07 0.66 -3.45
CA PHE A 124 -14.97 1.01 -2.35
C PHE A 124 -16.37 0.40 -2.60
N VAL A 125 -16.65 -0.78 -2.05
CA VAL A 125 -17.94 -1.45 -2.23
C VAL A 125 -18.96 -0.81 -1.28
N THR A 126 -19.96 -0.14 -1.85
CA THR A 126 -21.20 0.18 -1.15
C THR A 126 -22.04 -1.11 -1.11
N ARG A 127 -22.21 -1.71 0.07
CA ARG A 127 -23.29 -2.69 0.26
C ARG A 127 -24.61 -1.91 0.23
N ALA A 128 -25.49 -2.30 -0.69
CA ALA A 128 -26.92 -2.01 -0.59
C ALA A 128 -27.52 -2.85 0.54
#